data_AF-A0A2B4RNR3-F1
#
_entry.id   AF-A0A2B4RNR3-F1
#
_cell.length_a   1.000
_cell.length_b   1.000
_cell.length_c   1.000
_cell.angle_alpha   90.00
_cell.angle_beta   90.00
_cell.angle_gamma   90.00
#
_symmetry.space_group_name_H-M   'P 1'
#
loop_
_entity.id
_entity.type
_entity.pdbx_description
1 polymer ?
#
loop_
_entity_poly.entity_id
_entity_poly.type
_entity_poly.pdbx_seq_one_letter_code
_entity_poly.pdbx_strand_id
1 'polypeptide(L)'
;MSILNIALCGVSLARDEMDLRNEKLLRRCSNMKEIREKADGDGKLKPAIQSSLKTVTCLFQDRFEKLSLKGQKFKIFEAASDEGKAVFLSNQEVQKAPPSEVHKEQALEEIQSKAKCLPTHIQQLVNSAIHQVKSVEGLDMLMQAAKGGSFGVDVVRAALDLPSCVTCKSPRASLVTFKKMMWLPDPQYKDASKEHYKTFEDLFGKNTSKIDRPSAKSNVDDKSKHLTKKESVRDAIECVNYKKWRSIFAATKPTAAQMEQLSEIADALQ
;
A
#
# COMPACT_ATOMS: atom_id res chain seq x y z
N MET A 1 33.87 -18.94 -0.73
CA MET A 1 32.91 -20.04 -0.98
C MET A 1 31.72 -19.86 -0.06
N SER A 2 30.51 -20.19 -0.51
CA SER A 2 29.33 -20.12 0.36
C SER A 2 29.49 -21.09 1.54
N ILE A 3 28.94 -20.74 2.71
CA ILE A 3 28.94 -21.62 3.90
C ILE A 3 28.27 -22.97 3.58
N LEU A 4 27.23 -22.94 2.74
CA LEU A 4 26.56 -24.12 2.21
C LEU A 4 27.51 -25.04 1.44
N ASN A 5 28.34 -24.50 0.55
CA ASN A 5 29.29 -25.31 -0.22
C ASN A 5 30.35 -25.94 0.67
N ILE A 6 30.77 -25.26 1.75
CA ILE A 6 31.71 -25.81 2.73
C ILE A 6 31.06 -26.94 3.53
N ALA A 7 29.81 -26.75 3.97
CA ALA A 7 29.06 -27.75 4.74
C ALA A 7 28.80 -29.05 3.96
N LEU A 8 28.61 -28.93 2.64
CA LEU A 8 28.20 -30.03 1.76
C LEU A 8 29.34 -30.57 0.87
N CYS A 9 30.59 -30.18 1.15
CA CYS A 9 31.72 -30.66 0.37
C CYS A 9 31.84 -32.19 0.49
N GLY A 10 31.82 -32.89 -0.65
CA GLY A 10 31.92 -34.35 -0.71
C GLY A 10 30.68 -35.11 -0.26
N VAL A 11 29.51 -34.46 -0.20
CA VAL A 11 28.25 -35.08 0.24
C VAL A 11 27.25 -35.12 -0.91
N SER A 12 26.63 -36.29 -1.11
CA SER A 12 25.47 -36.45 -1.99
C SER A 12 24.19 -36.47 -1.15
N LEU A 13 23.16 -35.79 -1.63
CA LEU A 13 21.88 -35.68 -0.94
C LEU A 13 20.83 -36.48 -1.70
N ALA A 14 20.27 -37.48 -1.03
CA ALA A 14 19.15 -38.27 -1.53
C ALA A 14 18.16 -38.45 -0.38
N ARG A 15 16.88 -38.18 -0.66
CA ARG A 15 15.80 -38.51 0.26
C ARG A 15 15.57 -40.02 0.27
N ASP A 16 14.98 -40.52 1.33
CA ASP A 16 14.54 -41.91 1.37
C ASP A 16 13.37 -42.14 0.40
N GLU A 17 13.24 -43.35 -0.13
CA GLU A 17 12.08 -43.71 -0.95
C GLU A 17 10.82 -43.81 -0.08
N MET A 18 9.71 -43.30 -0.60
CA MET A 18 8.39 -43.44 0.01
C MET A 18 7.69 -44.71 -0.52
N ASP A 19 6.47 -44.96 -0.05
CA ASP A 19 5.63 -45.99 -0.64
C ASP A 19 5.34 -45.71 -2.14
N LEU A 20 5.09 -46.79 -2.88
CA LEU A 20 4.91 -46.76 -4.32
C LEU A 20 3.80 -45.79 -4.78
N ARG A 21 2.76 -45.58 -3.97
CA ARG A 21 1.66 -44.65 -4.29
C ARG A 21 2.17 -43.21 -4.22
N ASN A 22 2.82 -42.84 -3.12
CA ASN A 22 3.34 -41.48 -2.93
C ASN A 22 4.50 -41.16 -3.90
N GLU A 23 5.35 -42.14 -4.21
CA GLU A 23 6.39 -41.99 -5.25
C GLU A 23 5.79 -41.69 -6.63
N LYS A 24 4.74 -42.42 -7.02
CA LYS A 24 4.04 -42.18 -8.29
C LYS A 24 3.37 -40.80 -8.32
N LEU A 25 2.78 -40.37 -7.20
CA LEU A 25 2.16 -39.05 -7.11
C LEU A 25 3.19 -37.94 -7.23
N LEU A 26 4.33 -38.06 -6.54
CA LEU A 26 5.41 -37.09 -6.57
C LEU A 26 6.07 -37.01 -7.95
N ARG A 27 6.33 -38.17 -8.61
CA ARG A 27 6.89 -38.22 -9.97
C ARG A 27 6.00 -37.58 -11.03
N ARG A 28 4.69 -37.52 -10.80
CA ARG A 28 3.73 -36.83 -11.68
C ARG A 28 3.69 -35.33 -11.47
N CYS A 29 4.39 -34.80 -10.47
CA CYS A 29 4.50 -33.35 -10.27
C CYS A 29 5.71 -32.83 -11.04
N SER A 30 5.50 -31.77 -11.81
CA SER A 30 6.55 -31.13 -12.61
C SER A 30 7.26 -29.98 -11.88
N ASN A 31 6.61 -29.42 -10.86
CA ASN A 31 7.10 -28.22 -10.17
C ASN A 31 6.67 -28.20 -8.68
N MET A 32 7.31 -27.30 -7.90
CA MET A 32 7.06 -27.16 -6.46
C MET A 32 5.64 -26.74 -6.10
N LYS A 33 4.93 -26.03 -6.99
CA LYS A 33 3.55 -25.59 -6.75
C LYS A 33 2.61 -26.79 -6.79
N GLU A 34 2.72 -27.64 -7.80
CA GLU A 34 1.94 -28.88 -7.92
C GLU A 34 2.20 -29.85 -6.76
N ILE A 35 3.45 -29.94 -6.30
CA ILE A 35 3.79 -30.77 -5.13
C ILE A 35 3.03 -30.27 -3.90
N ARG A 36 3.00 -28.95 -3.65
CA ARG A 36 2.31 -28.35 -2.51
C ARG A 36 0.80 -28.55 -2.61
N GLU A 37 0.19 -28.26 -3.76
CA GLU A 37 -1.25 -28.43 -3.96
C GLU A 37 -1.70 -29.88 -3.75
N LYS A 38 -0.94 -30.86 -4.25
CA LYS A 38 -1.24 -32.28 -4.01
C LYS A 38 -0.96 -32.70 -2.57
N ALA A 39 0.04 -32.13 -1.91
CA ALA A 39 0.34 -32.43 -0.52
C ALA A 39 -0.71 -31.85 0.44
N ASP A 40 -1.28 -30.69 0.12
CA ASP A 40 -2.37 -30.07 0.88
C ASP A 40 -3.71 -30.79 0.62
N GLY A 41 -3.91 -31.31 -0.59
CA GLY A 41 -5.09 -32.11 -0.96
C GLY A 41 -5.06 -33.57 -0.49
N ASP A 42 -3.88 -34.20 -0.39
CA ASP A 42 -3.71 -35.58 0.09
C ASP A 42 -3.06 -35.59 1.48
N GLY A 43 -3.88 -35.87 2.51
CA GLY A 43 -3.44 -35.93 3.90
C GLY A 43 -2.33 -36.96 4.19
N LYS A 44 -2.03 -37.90 3.27
CA LYS A 44 -0.95 -38.89 3.42
C LYS A 44 0.35 -38.49 2.73
N LEU A 45 0.31 -37.59 1.74
CA LEU A 45 1.49 -37.25 0.95
C LEU A 45 2.44 -36.30 1.71
N LYS A 46 1.89 -35.27 2.36
CA LYS A 46 2.65 -34.32 3.18
C LYS A 46 3.51 -35.01 4.26
N PRO A 47 2.96 -35.89 5.13
CA PRO A 47 3.77 -36.57 6.14
C PRO A 47 4.78 -37.55 5.55
N ALA A 48 4.48 -38.21 4.43
CA ALA A 48 5.42 -39.10 3.76
C ALA A 48 6.64 -38.35 3.19
N ILE A 49 6.42 -37.17 2.59
CA ILE A 49 7.50 -36.31 2.12
C ILE A 49 8.35 -35.81 3.29
N GLN A 50 7.73 -35.39 4.40
CA GLN A 50 8.46 -34.97 5.60
C GLN A 50 9.30 -36.11 6.18
N SER A 51 8.76 -37.33 6.23
CA SER A 51 9.48 -38.51 6.72
C SER A 51 10.65 -38.87 5.81
N SER A 52 10.47 -38.86 4.49
CA SER A 52 11.56 -39.19 3.54
C SER A 52 12.72 -38.19 3.55
N LEU A 53 12.46 -36.94 3.93
CA LEU A 53 13.49 -35.91 4.04
C LEU A 53 14.23 -35.94 5.38
N LYS A 54 13.75 -36.68 6.38
CA LYS A 54 14.28 -36.65 7.75
C LYS A 54 15.78 -36.98 7.79
N THR A 55 16.22 -38.02 7.09
CA THR A 55 17.63 -38.43 7.03
C THR A 55 18.51 -37.31 6.48
N VAL A 56 18.06 -36.66 5.41
CA VAL A 56 18.77 -35.53 4.81
C VAL A 56 18.79 -34.34 5.78
N THR A 57 17.68 -34.01 6.40
CA THR A 57 17.60 -32.90 7.36
C THR A 57 18.54 -33.11 8.55
N CYS A 58 18.59 -34.31 9.13
CA CYS A 58 19.53 -34.64 10.21
C CYS A 58 20.99 -34.50 9.74
N LEU A 59 21.34 -34.98 8.55
CA LEU A 59 22.68 -34.82 7.99
C LEU A 59 23.07 -33.34 7.82
N PHE A 60 22.15 -32.50 7.38
CA PHE A 60 22.36 -31.05 7.32
C PHE A 60 22.62 -30.48 8.71
N GLN A 61 21.81 -30.85 9.70
CA GLN A 61 21.95 -30.33 11.06
C GLN A 61 23.32 -30.68 11.65
N ASP A 62 23.71 -31.96 11.57
CA ASP A 62 25.00 -32.46 12.05
C ASP A 62 26.20 -31.77 11.40
N ARG A 63 26.10 -31.43 10.10
CA ARG A 63 27.18 -30.74 9.37
C ARG A 63 27.25 -29.28 9.76
N PHE A 64 26.13 -28.59 9.86
CA PHE A 64 26.08 -27.17 10.19
C PHE A 64 26.46 -26.88 11.65
N GLU A 65 26.14 -27.77 12.59
CA GLU A 65 26.56 -27.66 14.00
C GLU A 65 28.08 -27.69 14.18
N LYS A 66 28.78 -28.38 13.28
CA LYS A 66 30.26 -28.48 13.30
C LYS A 66 30.93 -27.23 12.75
N LEU A 67 30.20 -26.40 12.01
CA LEU A 67 30.75 -25.18 11.44
C LEU A 67 30.75 -24.05 12.47
N SER A 68 31.74 -23.17 12.32
CA SER A 68 31.79 -21.90 13.04
C SER A 68 32.28 -20.79 12.13
N LEU A 69 31.83 -19.58 12.40
CA LEU A 69 32.29 -18.39 11.71
C LEU A 69 32.83 -17.41 12.75
N LYS A 70 34.10 -17.01 12.62
CA LYS A 70 34.79 -16.11 13.56
C LYS A 70 34.70 -16.58 15.02
N GLY A 71 34.80 -17.90 15.24
CA GLY A 71 34.70 -18.52 16.57
C GLY A 71 33.27 -18.67 17.11
N GLN A 72 32.25 -18.22 16.39
CA GLN A 72 30.84 -18.41 16.76
C GLN A 72 30.24 -19.60 16.01
N LYS A 73 29.65 -20.55 16.74
CA LYS A 73 28.95 -21.70 16.13
C LYS A 73 27.63 -21.28 15.51
N PHE A 74 27.23 -21.96 14.45
CA PHE A 74 25.90 -21.77 13.87
C PHE A 74 24.83 -22.31 14.83
N LYS A 75 23.73 -21.56 14.94
CA LYS A 75 22.53 -22.01 15.66
C LYS A 75 21.59 -22.65 14.66
N ILE A 76 21.09 -23.83 15.01
CA ILE A 76 20.09 -24.56 14.23
C ILE A 76 18.74 -24.34 14.89
N PHE A 77 17.75 -23.97 14.09
CA PHE A 77 16.39 -23.77 14.54
C PHE A 77 15.49 -24.82 13.90
N GLU A 78 14.48 -25.26 14.63
CA GLU A 78 13.44 -26.10 14.06
C GLU A 78 12.57 -25.30 13.09
N ALA A 79 11.97 -26.01 12.14
CA ALA A 79 11.02 -25.40 11.22
C ALA A 79 9.84 -24.81 12.00
N ALA A 80 9.43 -23.59 11.64
CA ALA A 80 8.27 -22.96 12.26
C ALA A 80 7.02 -23.83 12.10
N SER A 81 6.25 -23.98 13.18
CA SER A 81 4.94 -24.63 13.13
C SER A 81 3.99 -23.85 12.22
N ASP A 82 2.91 -24.48 11.76
CA ASP A 82 1.97 -23.81 10.87
C ASP A 82 1.29 -22.60 11.58
N GLU A 83 1.15 -22.65 12.90
CA GLU A 83 0.71 -21.53 13.75
C GLU A 83 1.82 -20.47 13.86
N GLY A 84 3.07 -20.88 14.05
CA GLY A 84 4.23 -19.99 14.10
C GLY A 84 4.44 -19.23 12.79
N LYS A 85 4.13 -19.84 11.65
CA LYS A 85 4.13 -19.16 10.34
C LYS A 85 3.05 -18.10 10.25
N ALA A 86 1.84 -18.37 10.73
CA ALA A 86 0.75 -17.38 10.76
C ALA A 86 1.13 -16.17 11.65
N VAL A 87 1.73 -16.44 12.81
CA VAL A 87 2.24 -15.40 13.73
C VAL A 87 3.42 -14.64 13.11
N PHE A 88 4.34 -15.32 12.42
CA PHE A 88 5.46 -14.66 11.74
C PHE A 88 4.97 -13.77 10.60
N LEU A 89 3.98 -14.22 9.81
CA LEU A 89 3.36 -13.43 8.75
C LEU A 89 2.61 -12.22 9.30
N SER A 90 1.89 -12.35 10.42
CA SER A 90 1.27 -11.20 11.09
C SER A 90 2.30 -10.23 11.68
N ASN A 91 3.48 -10.73 12.07
CA ASN A 91 4.57 -9.91 12.58
C ASN A 91 5.49 -9.35 11.48
N GLN A 92 5.41 -9.87 10.25
CA GLN A 92 6.21 -9.41 9.11
C GLN A 92 5.78 -8.03 8.60
N GLU A 93 4.61 -7.54 9.00
CA GLU A 93 4.22 -6.14 8.84
C GLU A 93 5.08 -5.17 9.69
N VAL A 94 5.93 -5.67 10.60
CA VAL A 94 6.66 -4.84 11.59
C VAL A 94 8.20 -4.90 11.48
N GLN A 95 8.80 -5.66 10.55
CA GLN A 95 10.26 -5.63 10.36
C GLN A 95 10.67 -5.47 8.89
N LYS A 96 10.45 -4.27 8.33
CA LYS A 96 11.34 -3.78 7.27
C LYS A 96 12.68 -3.46 7.93
N ALA A 97 13.79 -3.91 7.34
CA ALA A 97 15.12 -3.58 7.81
C ALA A 97 15.28 -2.06 7.94
N PRO A 98 15.93 -1.54 9.00
CA PRO A 98 16.14 -0.10 9.15
C PRO A 98 16.88 0.42 7.92
N PRO A 99 16.37 1.45 7.23
CA PRO A 99 16.91 1.87 5.95
C PRO A 99 18.31 2.48 6.15
N SER A 100 19.32 1.88 5.50
CA SER A 100 20.71 2.34 5.49
C SER A 100 20.93 3.51 4.50
N GLU A 101 22.08 4.21 4.59
CA GLU A 101 22.43 5.32 3.67
C GLU A 101 22.33 4.95 2.17
N VAL A 102 22.61 3.69 1.81
CA VAL A 102 22.48 3.19 0.43
C VAL A 102 21.02 3.22 -0.07
N HIS A 103 20.05 3.11 0.85
CA HIS A 103 18.62 3.20 0.52
C HIS A 103 18.17 4.64 0.28
N LYS A 104 18.92 5.66 0.75
CA LYS A 104 18.59 7.06 0.47
C LYS A 104 18.75 7.40 -1.00
N GLU A 105 19.89 7.04 -1.59
CA GLU A 105 20.19 7.37 -2.98
C GLU A 105 19.20 6.68 -3.92
N GLN A 106 18.90 5.39 -3.68
CA GLN A 106 17.89 4.65 -4.44
C GLN A 106 16.48 5.24 -4.28
N ALA A 107 16.09 5.63 -3.07
CA ALA A 107 14.79 6.28 -2.84
C ALA A 107 14.70 7.64 -3.54
N LEU A 108 15.76 8.43 -3.53
CA LEU A 108 15.82 9.73 -4.21
C LEU A 108 15.69 9.57 -5.73
N GLU A 109 16.43 8.64 -6.34
CA GLU A 109 16.32 8.35 -7.78
C GLU A 109 14.91 7.88 -8.15
N GLU A 110 14.29 7.03 -7.34
CA GLU A 110 12.96 6.51 -7.61
C GLU A 110 11.87 7.59 -7.45
N ILE A 111 11.97 8.46 -6.43
CA ILE A 111 11.06 9.60 -6.27
C ILE A 111 11.24 10.59 -7.43
N GLN A 112 12.48 10.92 -7.80
CA GLN A 112 12.76 11.89 -8.88
C GLN A 112 12.33 11.36 -10.26
N SER A 113 12.55 10.08 -10.55
CA SER A 113 12.13 9.47 -11.81
C SER A 113 10.61 9.53 -11.99
N LYS A 114 9.84 9.29 -10.92
CA LYS A 114 8.37 9.41 -10.94
C LYS A 114 7.89 10.85 -10.90
N ALA A 115 8.59 11.73 -10.18
CA ALA A 115 8.27 13.15 -10.14
C ALA A 115 8.35 13.79 -11.53
N LYS A 116 9.32 13.40 -12.38
CA LYS A 116 9.42 13.89 -13.76
C LYS A 116 8.14 13.67 -14.59
N CYS A 117 7.38 12.62 -14.30
CA CYS A 117 6.10 12.33 -14.96
C CYS A 117 4.91 13.08 -14.33
N LEU A 118 5.11 13.74 -13.19
CA LEU A 118 4.10 14.56 -12.52
C LEU A 118 4.08 15.98 -13.09
N PRO A 119 2.96 16.68 -12.97
CA PRO A 119 2.86 18.07 -13.40
C PRO A 119 3.70 19.04 -12.55
N THR A 120 4.08 20.18 -13.13
CA THR A 120 5.14 21.09 -12.64
C THR A 120 4.96 21.54 -11.19
N HIS A 121 3.74 21.85 -10.75
CA HIS A 121 3.50 22.24 -9.35
C HIS A 121 3.67 21.08 -8.37
N ILE A 122 3.37 19.84 -8.79
CA ILE A 122 3.60 18.64 -7.98
C ILE A 122 5.09 18.31 -7.94
N GLN A 123 5.80 18.50 -9.05
CA GLN A 123 7.27 18.40 -9.08
C GLN A 123 7.92 19.35 -8.08
N GLN A 124 7.50 20.63 -8.07
CA GLN A 124 8.01 21.62 -7.14
C GLN A 124 7.72 21.25 -5.68
N LEU A 125 6.52 20.73 -5.39
CA LEU A 125 6.14 20.28 -4.05
C LEU A 125 6.99 19.08 -3.60
N VAL A 126 7.16 18.08 -4.46
CA VAL A 126 7.95 16.88 -4.17
C VAL A 126 9.43 17.24 -3.99
N ASN A 127 9.98 18.10 -4.83
CA ASN A 127 11.37 18.57 -4.71
C ASN A 127 11.58 19.36 -3.40
N SER A 128 10.62 20.22 -3.05
CA SER A 128 10.68 20.96 -1.77
C SER A 128 10.58 20.02 -0.57
N ALA A 129 9.72 18.99 -0.65
CA ALA A 129 9.60 17.98 0.40
C ALA A 129 10.89 17.17 0.55
N ILE A 130 11.50 16.71 -0.55
CA ILE A 130 12.79 15.99 -0.54
C ILE A 130 13.87 16.80 0.18
N HIS A 131 13.99 18.11 -0.10
CA HIS A 131 14.98 18.97 0.55
C HIS A 131 14.73 19.21 2.05
N GLN A 132 13.50 19.05 2.51
CA GLN A 132 13.10 19.32 3.90
C GLN A 132 13.03 18.05 4.76
N VAL A 133 12.95 16.86 4.16
CA VAL A 133 12.93 15.59 4.88
C VAL A 133 14.32 15.27 5.42
N LYS A 134 14.45 15.25 6.74
CA LYS A 134 15.72 15.01 7.44
C LYS A 134 15.99 13.52 7.72
N SER A 135 14.95 12.68 7.72
CA SER A 135 15.03 11.26 8.09
C SER A 135 14.91 10.33 6.88
N VAL A 136 15.59 9.18 6.96
CA VAL A 136 15.54 8.15 5.91
C VAL A 136 14.14 7.55 5.80
N GLU A 137 13.45 7.45 6.93
CA GLU A 137 12.07 6.95 7.05
C GLU A 137 11.08 7.88 6.35
N GLY A 138 11.26 9.20 6.46
CA GLY A 138 10.44 10.18 5.74
C GLY A 138 10.61 10.08 4.23
N LEU A 139 11.82 9.75 3.76
CA LEU A 139 12.10 9.53 2.33
C LEU A 139 11.41 8.25 1.82
N ASP A 140 11.44 7.14 2.58
CA ASP A 140 10.70 5.92 2.21
C ASP A 140 9.19 6.19 2.18
N MET A 141 8.63 6.94 3.15
CA MET A 141 7.21 7.30 3.13
C MET A 141 6.81 8.08 1.86
N LEU A 142 7.61 9.06 1.45
CA LEU A 142 7.37 9.79 0.21
C LEU A 142 7.51 8.88 -1.02
N MET A 143 8.47 7.96 -1.02
CA MET A 143 8.64 6.98 -2.09
C MET A 143 7.43 6.06 -2.21
N GLN A 144 6.90 5.54 -1.10
CA GLN A 144 5.70 4.69 -1.11
C GLN A 144 4.46 5.47 -1.56
N ALA A 145 4.32 6.73 -1.14
CA ALA A 145 3.23 7.61 -1.59
C ALA A 145 3.30 7.89 -3.10
N ALA A 146 4.52 8.09 -3.62
CA ALA A 146 4.78 8.22 -5.05
C ALA A 146 4.43 6.95 -5.81
N LYS A 147 4.73 5.76 -5.26
CA LYS A 147 4.34 4.46 -5.82
C LYS A 147 2.82 4.27 -5.85
N GLY A 148 2.12 4.73 -4.81
CA GLY A 148 0.66 4.65 -4.69
C GLY A 148 -0.13 5.77 -5.37
N GLY A 149 0.54 6.72 -6.06
CA GLY A 149 -0.12 7.83 -6.76
C GLY A 149 -0.90 8.79 -5.86
N SER A 150 -0.61 8.82 -4.56
CA SER A 150 -1.36 9.57 -3.55
C SER A 150 -0.44 10.46 -2.73
N PHE A 151 -0.07 11.60 -3.30
CA PHE A 151 0.57 12.69 -2.56
C PHE A 151 -0.48 13.48 -1.76
N GLY A 152 -1.01 12.85 -0.70
CA GLY A 152 -1.86 13.53 0.27
C GLY A 152 -1.03 14.47 1.14
N VAL A 153 -1.60 15.63 1.51
CA VAL A 153 -0.97 16.60 2.42
C VAL A 153 -0.56 15.96 3.75
N ASP A 154 -1.35 14.98 4.21
CA ASP A 154 -1.07 14.24 5.45
C ASP A 154 0.19 13.38 5.36
N VAL A 155 0.50 12.81 4.18
CA VAL A 155 1.70 11.99 3.98
C VAL A 155 2.95 12.85 3.93
N VAL A 156 2.87 14.01 3.27
CA VAL A 156 3.96 15.00 3.27
C VAL A 156 4.21 15.51 4.69
N ARG A 157 3.16 15.73 5.47
CA ARG A 157 3.30 16.18 6.86
C ARG A 157 3.94 15.13 7.75
N ALA A 158 3.58 13.86 7.58
CA ALA A 158 4.19 12.74 8.29
C ALA A 158 5.66 12.54 7.90
N ALA A 159 5.99 12.63 6.61
CA ALA A 159 7.36 12.51 6.12
C ALA A 159 8.30 13.62 6.61
N LEU A 160 7.77 14.82 6.85
CA LEU A 160 8.52 15.96 7.37
C LEU A 160 8.62 15.99 8.90
N ASP A 161 8.05 14.99 9.58
CA ASP A 161 7.99 14.89 11.04
C ASP A 161 7.43 16.17 11.69
N LEU A 162 6.46 16.80 11.00
CA LEU A 162 5.88 18.07 11.44
C LEU A 162 4.92 17.79 12.61
N PRO A 163 5.14 18.41 13.78
CA PRO A 163 4.27 18.21 14.93
C PRO A 163 2.84 18.58 14.58
N SER A 164 1.89 17.79 15.07
CA SER A 164 0.48 18.05 14.81
C SER A 164 0.07 19.39 15.40
N CYS A 165 -0.32 20.34 14.53
CA CYS A 165 -0.80 21.65 14.96
C CYS A 165 -1.96 21.50 15.96
N VAL A 166 -1.75 21.96 17.19
CA VAL A 166 -2.71 21.87 18.30
C VAL A 166 -3.97 22.70 18.03
N THR A 167 -3.85 23.75 17.21
CA THR A 167 -4.92 24.68 16.87
C THR A 167 -5.73 24.22 15.66
N CYS A 168 -5.09 23.60 14.66
CA CYS A 168 -5.77 23.09 13.48
C CYS A 168 -6.15 21.62 13.68
N LYS A 169 -7.22 21.36 14.45
CA LYS A 169 -7.89 20.06 14.38
C LYS A 169 -8.55 19.92 13.01
N SER A 170 -8.53 18.71 12.43
CA SER A 170 -9.30 18.42 11.21
C SER A 170 -10.73 18.91 11.40
N PRO A 171 -11.35 19.60 10.41
CA PRO A 171 -12.74 20.00 10.54
C PRO A 171 -13.61 18.74 10.60
N ARG A 172 -13.97 18.33 11.81
CA ARG A 172 -14.99 17.32 12.06
C ARG A 172 -15.98 17.96 13.02
N ALA A 173 -17.21 18.14 12.56
CA ALA A 173 -18.31 18.47 13.45
C ALA A 173 -18.35 17.43 14.60
N SER A 174 -18.71 17.85 15.82
CA SER A 174 -18.81 16.93 16.96
C SER A 174 -19.75 15.76 16.64
N LEU A 175 -19.56 14.58 17.24
CA LEU A 175 -20.42 13.42 16.97
C LEU A 175 -21.90 13.71 17.24
N VAL A 176 -22.19 14.59 18.20
CA VAL A 176 -23.54 15.06 18.53
C VAL A 176 -24.09 15.97 17.42
N THR A 177 -23.28 16.91 16.92
CA THR A 177 -23.63 17.78 15.79
C THR A 177 -23.80 16.97 14.50
N PHE A 178 -22.93 15.98 14.26
CA PHE A 178 -22.98 15.08 13.11
C PHE A 178 -24.21 14.17 13.14
N LYS A 179 -24.56 13.60 14.31
CA LYS A 179 -25.79 12.82 14.48
C LYS A 179 -27.06 13.67 14.33
N LYS A 180 -27.01 14.96 14.67
CA LYS A 180 -28.09 15.92 14.38
C LYS A 180 -28.20 16.28 12.90
N MET A 181 -27.19 15.96 12.08
CA MET A 181 -27.20 16.12 10.61
C MET A 181 -27.75 14.88 9.87
N MET A 182 -28.37 13.92 10.59
CA MET A 182 -29.05 12.76 9.99
C MET A 182 -30.30 13.10 9.15
N TRP A 183 -30.67 14.37 9.04
CA TRP A 183 -31.76 14.82 8.18
C TRP A 183 -31.41 14.79 6.69
N LEU A 184 -30.13 14.56 6.34
CA LEU A 184 -29.75 14.36 4.95
C LEU A 184 -30.20 12.95 4.52
N PRO A 185 -31.19 12.85 3.62
CA PRO A 185 -31.63 11.54 3.16
C PRO A 185 -30.53 10.83 2.39
N ASP A 186 -30.38 9.53 2.61
CA ASP A 186 -29.52 8.68 1.81
C ASP A 186 -30.02 8.66 0.34
N PRO A 187 -29.13 8.61 -0.66
CA PRO A 187 -29.53 8.58 -2.06
C PRO A 187 -30.39 7.34 -2.33
N GLN A 188 -31.52 7.52 -3.01
CA GLN A 188 -32.37 6.42 -3.50
C GLN A 188 -32.69 6.62 -4.97
N TYR A 189 -32.70 5.54 -5.75
CA TYR A 189 -33.08 5.63 -7.15
C TYR A 189 -34.56 6.00 -7.30
N LYS A 190 -34.86 6.82 -8.31
CA LYS A 190 -36.23 7.18 -8.66
C LYS A 190 -37.00 5.95 -9.12
N ASP A 191 -36.37 5.16 -9.99
CA ASP A 191 -36.97 4.02 -10.69
C ASP A 191 -35.99 2.84 -10.78
N ALA A 192 -36.49 1.66 -11.17
CA ALA A 192 -35.71 0.44 -11.30
C ALA A 192 -34.59 0.51 -12.36
N SER A 193 -34.60 1.51 -13.25
CA SER A 193 -33.54 1.78 -14.22
C SER A 193 -32.21 2.21 -13.56
N LYS A 194 -32.25 2.70 -12.31
CA LYS A 194 -31.08 3.16 -11.54
C LYS A 194 -30.25 4.26 -12.24
N GLU A 195 -30.86 5.02 -13.14
CA GLU A 195 -30.19 6.09 -13.88
C GLU A 195 -30.18 7.43 -13.12
N HIS A 196 -31.26 7.71 -12.38
CA HIS A 196 -31.43 8.97 -11.65
C HIS A 196 -31.83 8.73 -10.20
N TYR A 197 -31.24 9.49 -9.29
CA TYR A 197 -31.67 9.55 -7.89
C TYR A 197 -32.91 10.42 -7.75
N LYS A 198 -33.73 10.15 -6.72
CA LYS A 198 -34.79 11.06 -6.29
C LYS A 198 -34.20 12.40 -5.86
N THR A 199 -34.96 13.48 -6.04
CA THR A 199 -34.50 14.82 -5.62
C THR A 199 -34.45 14.92 -4.10
N PHE A 200 -33.77 15.95 -3.61
CA PHE A 200 -33.67 16.17 -2.17
C PHE A 200 -35.04 16.43 -1.55
N GLU A 201 -35.89 17.21 -2.22
CA GLU A 201 -37.24 17.55 -1.78
C GLU A 201 -38.13 16.30 -1.66
N ASP A 202 -37.95 15.34 -2.56
CA ASP A 202 -38.70 14.07 -2.54
C ASP A 202 -38.31 13.14 -1.40
N LEU A 203 -37.08 13.29 -0.89
CA LEU A 203 -36.50 12.42 0.15
C LEU A 203 -36.49 13.07 1.53
N PHE A 204 -36.55 14.40 1.61
CA PHE A 204 -36.49 15.14 2.84
C PHE A 204 -37.63 14.75 3.80
N GLY A 205 -37.28 14.34 5.02
CA GLY A 205 -38.23 13.89 6.05
C GLY A 205 -38.71 12.44 5.93
N LYS A 206 -38.20 11.66 4.95
CA LYS A 206 -38.52 10.22 4.80
C LYS A 206 -37.39 9.34 5.36
N ASN A 207 -37.74 8.16 5.88
CA ASN A 207 -36.74 7.16 6.28
C ASN A 207 -36.09 6.54 5.04
N THR A 208 -34.85 6.93 4.75
CA THR A 208 -34.04 6.41 3.64
C THR A 208 -33.10 5.30 4.09
N SER A 209 -32.54 4.56 3.13
CA SER A 209 -31.61 3.44 3.40
C SER A 209 -30.33 3.57 2.60
N LYS A 210 -29.23 3.02 3.14
CA LYS A 210 -27.86 3.12 2.57
C LYS A 210 -27.57 2.17 1.41
N ILE A 211 -28.60 1.52 0.84
CA ILE A 211 -28.42 0.44 -0.15
C ILE A 211 -28.00 1.02 -1.50
N ASP A 212 -28.53 2.18 -1.87
CA ASP A 212 -28.29 2.80 -3.18
C ASP A 212 -27.13 3.82 -3.17
N ARG A 213 -26.39 3.93 -2.06
CA ARG A 213 -25.24 4.85 -1.98
C ARG A 213 -24.15 4.42 -2.98
N PRO A 214 -23.52 5.36 -3.71
CA PRO A 214 -22.51 5.03 -4.73
C PRO A 214 -21.36 4.16 -4.20
N SER A 215 -20.97 4.34 -2.94
CA SER A 215 -19.89 3.62 -2.28
C SER A 215 -20.27 2.21 -1.78
N ALA A 216 -21.55 1.83 -1.79
CA ALA A 216 -21.99 0.48 -1.46
C ALA A 216 -22.06 -0.44 -2.68
N LYS A 217 -21.97 0.11 -3.90
CA LYS A 217 -21.85 -0.70 -5.11
C LYS A 217 -20.47 -1.35 -5.11
N SER A 218 -20.41 -2.60 -4.65
CA SER A 218 -19.27 -3.48 -4.90
C SER A 218 -19.26 -3.86 -6.38
N ASN A 219 -18.78 -2.95 -7.22
CA ASN A 219 -18.03 -3.29 -8.43
C ASN A 219 -17.47 -2.00 -9.06
N VAL A 220 -16.13 -2.02 -9.19
CA VAL A 220 -15.35 -1.57 -10.34
C VAL A 220 -16.12 -0.64 -11.29
N ASP A 221 -15.98 0.68 -11.13
CA ASP A 221 -16.03 1.59 -12.28
C ASP A 221 -15.45 2.97 -11.95
N ASP A 222 -14.49 3.35 -12.79
CA ASP A 222 -13.53 4.46 -12.73
C ASP A 222 -14.12 5.90 -12.74
N LYS A 223 -15.40 6.10 -12.44
CA LYS A 223 -16.11 7.36 -12.75
C LYS A 223 -16.18 8.40 -11.64
N SER A 224 -15.78 8.09 -10.40
CA SER A 224 -15.73 9.09 -9.30
C SER A 224 -14.51 10.03 -9.37
N LYS A 225 -13.61 9.85 -10.34
CA LYS A 225 -12.43 10.71 -10.49
C LYS A 225 -12.75 12.15 -10.94
N HIS A 226 -13.93 12.45 -11.48
CA HIS A 226 -14.18 13.73 -12.19
C HIS A 226 -14.12 15.01 -11.35
N LEU A 227 -14.48 15.01 -10.06
CA LEU A 227 -14.39 16.23 -9.22
C LEU A 227 -12.96 16.54 -8.75
N THR A 228 -12.06 15.56 -8.81
CA THR A 228 -10.63 15.68 -8.51
C THR A 228 -9.77 15.39 -9.74
N LYS A 229 -10.32 15.59 -10.95
CA LYS A 229 -9.49 15.64 -12.16
C LYS A 229 -8.73 16.95 -12.13
N LYS A 230 -7.41 16.84 -12.19
CA LYS A 230 -6.50 17.97 -12.32
C LYS A 230 -6.87 18.96 -13.44
N GLU A 231 -7.64 18.49 -14.42
CA GLU A 231 -8.24 19.23 -15.53
C GLU A 231 -9.36 20.20 -15.14
N SER A 232 -9.82 20.26 -13.89
CA SER A 232 -10.88 21.20 -13.42
C SER A 232 -10.34 22.36 -12.58
N VAL A 233 -9.08 22.28 -12.14
CA VAL A 233 -8.36 23.41 -11.53
C VAL A 233 -7.98 24.38 -12.65
N ARG A 234 -8.32 25.66 -12.48
CA ARG A 234 -8.03 26.71 -13.48
C ARG A 234 -6.86 27.57 -13.06
N ASP A 235 -6.81 27.90 -11.77
CA ASP A 235 -5.80 28.77 -11.21
C ASP A 235 -5.66 28.55 -9.71
N ALA A 236 -4.70 29.20 -9.05
CA ALA A 236 -4.57 29.21 -7.61
C ALA A 236 -4.12 30.59 -7.10
N ILE A 237 -4.74 31.04 -6.01
CA ILE A 237 -4.45 32.33 -5.38
C ILE A 237 -3.88 32.14 -3.98
N GLU A 238 -2.89 32.93 -3.61
CA GLU A 238 -2.35 32.96 -2.25
C GLU A 238 -3.16 33.93 -1.38
N CYS A 239 -3.66 33.45 -0.24
CA CYS A 239 -4.33 34.32 0.71
C CYS A 239 -3.31 35.24 1.41
N VAL A 240 -3.43 36.55 1.22
CA VAL A 240 -2.53 37.57 1.80
C VAL A 240 -2.38 37.45 3.33
N ASN A 241 -3.48 37.17 4.04
CA ASN A 241 -3.48 37.12 5.51
C ASN A 241 -2.86 35.84 6.10
N TYR A 242 -2.95 34.71 5.40
CA TYR A 242 -2.58 33.40 5.96
C TYR A 242 -1.50 32.67 5.17
N LYS A 243 -1.03 33.25 4.05
CA LYS A 243 0.01 32.70 3.17
C LYS A 243 -0.24 31.23 2.79
N LYS A 244 -1.51 30.93 2.52
CA LYS A 244 -2.00 29.62 2.09
C LYS A 244 -2.64 29.73 0.71
N TRP A 245 -2.29 28.80 -0.17
CA TRP A 245 -2.78 28.72 -1.54
C TRP A 245 -4.17 28.08 -1.60
N ARG A 246 -5.05 28.65 -2.43
CA ARG A 246 -6.40 28.16 -2.69
C ARG A 246 -6.59 27.96 -4.18
N SER A 247 -7.06 26.78 -4.58
CA SER A 247 -7.33 26.48 -5.97
C SER A 247 -8.70 27.00 -6.40
N ILE A 248 -8.74 27.63 -7.58
CA ILE A 248 -9.96 28.05 -8.26
C ILE A 248 -10.38 26.91 -9.19
N PHE A 249 -11.60 26.41 -9.00
CA PHE A 249 -12.16 25.31 -9.77
C PHE A 249 -13.23 25.82 -10.72
N ALA A 250 -13.25 25.30 -11.95
CA ALA A 250 -14.37 25.47 -12.87
C ALA A 250 -14.79 24.12 -13.45
N ALA A 251 -16.08 23.83 -13.36
CA ALA A 251 -16.66 22.57 -13.84
C ALA A 251 -16.50 22.40 -15.36
N THR A 252 -16.53 23.50 -16.11
CA THR A 252 -16.25 23.56 -17.55
C THR A 252 -14.99 24.37 -17.82
N LYS A 253 -14.44 24.28 -19.03
CA LYS A 253 -13.30 25.11 -19.45
C LYS A 253 -13.83 26.54 -19.71
N PRO A 254 -13.40 27.57 -18.96
CA PRO A 254 -13.80 28.95 -19.20
C PRO A 254 -13.36 29.41 -20.59
N THR A 255 -14.11 30.36 -21.16
CA THR A 255 -13.70 31.02 -22.40
C THR A 255 -12.46 31.89 -22.17
N ALA A 256 -11.75 32.24 -23.25
CA ALA A 256 -10.54 33.06 -23.16
C ALA A 256 -10.79 34.39 -22.42
N ALA A 257 -11.90 35.06 -22.70
CA ALA A 257 -12.29 36.29 -22.01
C ALA A 257 -12.52 36.09 -20.50
N GLN A 258 -13.09 34.95 -20.09
CA GLN A 258 -13.29 34.63 -18.67
C GLN A 258 -11.97 34.31 -17.96
N MET A 259 -11.03 33.69 -18.66
CA MET A 259 -9.69 33.45 -18.12
C MET A 259 -8.90 34.76 -17.96
N GLU A 260 -9.06 35.71 -18.88
CA GLU A 260 -8.42 37.04 -18.81
C GLU A 260 -8.96 37.85 -17.63
N GLN A 261 -10.29 37.89 -17.43
CA GLN A 261 -10.90 38.50 -16.25
C GLN A 261 -10.47 37.84 -14.94
N LEU A 262 -10.31 36.51 -14.92
CA LEU A 262 -9.80 35.78 -13.76
C LEU A 262 -8.36 36.18 -13.42
N SER A 263 -7.51 36.37 -14.44
CA SER A 263 -6.13 36.85 -14.26
C SER A 263 -6.11 38.26 -13.68
N GLU A 264 -6.89 39.19 -14.23
CA GLU A 264 -6.96 40.58 -13.75
C GLU A 264 -7.40 40.65 -12.28
N ILE A 265 -8.38 39.84 -11.89
CA ILE A 265 -8.86 39.76 -10.49
C ILE A 265 -7.80 39.12 -9.59
N ALA A 266 -7.10 38.09 -10.06
CA ALA A 266 -6.05 37.43 -9.28
C ALA A 266 -4.86 38.36 -9.03
N ASP A 267 -4.46 39.15 -10.04
CA ASP A 267 -3.37 40.13 -9.94
C ASP A 267 -3.75 41.30 -9.00
N ALA A 268 -5.01 41.72 -8.99
CA ALA A 268 -5.50 42.74 -8.05
C ALA A 268 -5.59 42.27 -6.59
N LEU A 269 -5.53 40.96 -6.35
CA LEU A 269 -5.63 40.34 -5.02
C LEU A 269 -4.28 39.93 -4.42
N GLN A 270 -3.18 40.04 -5.18
CA GLN A 270 -1.80 39.82 -4.71
C GLN A 270 -1.22 41.07 -4.06
#